data_AF-A0A7G5SZP8-F1
#
_entry.id   AF-A0A7G5SZP8-F1
#
_cell.length_a   1.000
_cell.length_b   1.000
_cell.length_c   1.000
_cell.angle_alpha   90.00
_cell.angle_beta   90.00
_cell.angle_gamma   90.00
#
_symmetry.space_group_name_H-M   'P 1'
#
loop_
_entity.id
_entity.type
_entity.pdbx_description
1 polymer ?
#
loop_
_entity_poly.entity_id
_entity_poly.type
_entity_poly.pdbx_seq_one_letter_code
_entity_poly.pdbx_strand_id
1 'polypeptide(L)'
;RISPWAKYVTREGDNVNYDWTHWDPEHPYKFKHSKPKKPKGPRIYESHVGISSYEGKIASYKHFTCNVLPRIKDLGYNCIQLMAIMEHAYYASFGYQITSFFAASSRYGTPEELKELVDTAHS
;
A
#
# COMPACT_ATOMS: atom_id res chain seq x y z
N ARG A 1 10.99 22.31 1.92
CA ARG A 1 10.56 21.30 0.91
C ARG A 1 10.69 19.93 1.55
N ILE A 2 9.81 18.99 1.23
CA ILE A 2 9.99 17.59 1.64
C ILE A 2 11.20 17.03 0.88
N SER A 3 11.99 16.16 1.54
CA SER A 3 13.12 15.49 0.89
C SER A 3 12.62 14.63 -0.28
N PRO A 4 13.29 14.64 -1.45
CA PRO A 4 12.98 13.71 -2.56
C PRO A 4 13.05 12.24 -2.15
N TRP A 5 13.76 11.95 -1.05
CA TRP A 5 14.00 10.61 -0.51
C TRP A 5 13.16 10.32 0.76
N ALA A 6 12.14 11.13 1.04
CA ALA A 6 11.26 10.91 2.18
C ALA A 6 10.59 9.52 2.07
N LYS A 7 10.70 8.74 3.15
CA LYS A 7 10.12 7.39 3.25
C LYS A 7 8.65 7.39 3.66
N TYR A 8 8.20 8.48 4.28
CA TYR A 8 6.85 8.63 4.76
C TYR A 8 6.50 10.12 4.90
N VAL A 9 5.29 10.47 4.53
CA VAL A 9 4.75 11.83 4.67
C VAL A 9 3.30 11.71 5.10
N THR A 10 2.80 12.64 5.89
CA THR A 10 1.41 12.61 6.37
C THR A 10 0.74 13.94 6.12
N ARG A 11 -0.59 13.92 6.05
CA ARG A 11 -1.40 15.13 6.04
C ARG A 11 -2.25 15.13 7.30
N GLU A 12 -2.01 16.10 8.17
CA GLU A 12 -2.75 16.22 9.43
C GLU A 12 -4.05 17.00 9.22
N GLY A 13 -5.19 16.40 9.61
CA GLY A 13 -6.51 17.01 9.51
C GLY A 13 -6.81 17.57 8.12
N ASP A 14 -7.20 18.84 8.09
CA ASP A 14 -7.57 19.59 6.88
C ASP A 14 -6.40 20.43 6.30
N ASN A 15 -5.16 20.15 6.72
CA ASN A 15 -4.00 20.86 6.19
C ASN A 15 -3.88 20.68 4.68
N VAL A 16 -3.52 21.77 3.99
CA VAL A 16 -3.33 21.76 2.53
C VAL A 16 -2.10 20.96 2.14
N ASN A 17 -1.02 21.11 2.90
CA ASN A 17 0.28 20.50 2.61
C ASN A 17 0.50 19.23 3.42
N TYR A 18 1.46 18.43 2.94
CA TYR A 18 1.98 17.28 3.65
C TYR A 18 3.21 17.67 4.47
N ASP A 19 3.40 16.96 5.57
CA ASP A 19 4.56 17.03 6.43
C ASP A 19 5.46 15.81 6.22
N TRP A 20 6.77 16.02 6.34
CA TRP A 20 7.72 14.91 6.32
C TRP A 20 7.81 14.28 7.71
N THR A 21 7.29 13.06 7.83
CA THR A 21 7.45 12.23 9.03
C THR A 21 8.74 11.44 8.92
N HIS A 22 9.68 11.65 9.84
CA HIS A 22 10.85 10.79 9.92
C HIS A 22 10.42 9.36 10.27
N TRP A 23 10.78 8.39 9.43
CA TRP A 23 10.37 7.00 9.59
C TRP A 23 11.56 6.13 9.99
N ASP A 24 11.65 5.87 11.30
CA ASP A 24 12.64 4.99 11.94
C ASP A 24 11.96 4.21 13.09
N PRO A 25 11.17 3.16 12.77
CA PRO A 25 10.40 2.44 13.78
C PRO A 25 11.31 1.58 14.67
N GLU A 26 11.05 1.57 15.99
CA GLU A 26 11.76 0.73 16.96
C GLU A 26 11.68 -0.77 16.62
N HIS A 27 10.57 -1.18 16.03
CA HIS A 27 10.30 -2.56 15.64
C HIS A 27 10.02 -2.66 14.13
N PRO A 28 11.06 -2.70 13.28
CA PRO A 28 10.86 -2.85 11.85
C PRO A 28 10.28 -4.24 11.52
N TYR A 29 9.35 -4.28 10.58
CA TYR A 29 8.76 -5.51 10.09
C TYR A 29 9.82 -6.43 9.48
N LYS A 30 9.80 -7.70 9.89
CA LYS A 30 10.65 -8.76 9.35
C LYS A 30 9.80 -9.68 8.50
N PHE A 31 10.10 -9.76 7.21
CA PHE A 31 9.46 -10.69 6.28
C PHE A 31 9.63 -12.13 6.76
N LYS A 32 8.55 -12.90 6.71
CA LYS A 32 8.49 -14.28 7.18
C LYS A 32 8.39 -15.27 6.02
N HIS A 33 7.93 -14.83 4.85
CA HIS A 33 7.64 -15.68 3.70
C HIS A 33 8.61 -15.40 2.55
N SER A 34 9.07 -16.47 1.89
CA SER A 34 9.88 -16.35 0.68
C SER A 34 9.02 -15.90 -0.51
N LYS A 35 9.63 -15.24 -1.49
CA LYS A 35 8.95 -14.91 -2.75
C LYS A 35 8.40 -16.19 -3.43
N PRO A 36 7.15 -16.19 -3.92
CA PRO A 36 6.61 -17.31 -4.68
C PRO A 36 7.44 -17.61 -5.93
N LYS A 37 7.41 -18.86 -6.39
CA LYS A 37 8.01 -19.22 -7.68
C LYS A 37 7.32 -18.45 -8.80
N LYS A 38 8.08 -18.02 -9.81
CA LYS A 38 7.54 -17.35 -10.99
C LYS A 38 6.45 -18.21 -11.64
N PRO A 39 5.20 -17.71 -11.80
CA PRO A 39 4.15 -18.49 -12.43
C PRO A 39 4.40 -18.64 -13.94
N LYS A 40 3.89 -19.73 -14.53
CA LYS A 40 3.97 -19.97 -15.99
C LYS A 40 3.18 -18.92 -16.78
N GLY A 41 2.04 -18.46 -16.24
CA GLY A 41 1.22 -17.39 -16.80
C GLY A 41 0.60 -16.55 -15.67
N PRO A 42 0.76 -15.22 -15.70
CA PRO A 42 0.19 -14.35 -14.67
C PRO A 42 -1.31 -14.20 -14.90
N ARG A 43 -2.08 -14.46 -13.85
CA ARG A 43 -3.49 -14.10 -13.72
C ARG A 43 -3.54 -12.98 -12.70
N ILE A 44 -3.62 -11.76 -13.21
CA ILE A 44 -3.40 -10.54 -12.45
C ILE A 44 -4.74 -10.01 -11.93
N TYR A 45 -4.83 -9.80 -10.62
CA TYR A 45 -5.92 -9.07 -10.00
C TYR A 45 -5.46 -7.63 -9.77
N GLU A 46 -5.92 -6.69 -10.61
CA GLU A 46 -5.62 -5.27 -10.43
C GLU A 46 -6.40 -4.69 -9.25
N SER A 47 -5.72 -3.95 -8.39
CA SER A 47 -6.21 -3.57 -7.07
C SER A 47 -5.81 -2.15 -6.69
N HIS A 48 -6.71 -1.49 -5.95
CA HIS A 48 -6.44 -0.24 -5.28
C HIS A 48 -6.88 -0.36 -3.81
N VAL A 49 -5.95 -0.19 -2.86
CA VAL A 49 -6.19 -0.43 -1.43
C VAL A 49 -7.29 0.47 -0.88
N GLY A 50 -7.24 1.77 -1.14
CA GLY A 50 -8.15 2.74 -0.53
C GLY A 50 -9.65 2.58 -0.88
N ILE A 51 -10.00 1.81 -1.91
CA ILE A 51 -11.39 1.58 -2.34
C ILE A 51 -11.83 0.13 -2.14
N SER A 52 -11.06 -0.66 -1.39
CA SER A 52 -11.26 -2.11 -1.29
C SER A 52 -12.23 -2.53 -0.16
N SER A 53 -13.01 -1.60 0.39
CA SER A 53 -14.07 -1.86 1.36
C SER A 53 -15.40 -1.37 0.84
N TYR A 54 -16.49 -1.84 1.44
CA TYR A 54 -17.84 -1.35 1.16
C TYR A 54 -18.14 -0.01 1.86
N GLU A 55 -17.25 0.43 2.76
CA GLU A 55 -17.44 1.62 3.56
C GLU A 55 -17.11 2.87 2.73
N GLY A 56 -17.83 3.97 2.95
CA GLY A 56 -17.56 5.27 2.31
C GLY A 56 -16.33 5.99 2.87
N LYS A 57 -15.22 5.27 3.07
CA LYS A 57 -13.97 5.77 3.64
C LYS A 57 -12.77 5.12 2.97
N ILE A 58 -11.60 5.71 3.13
CA ILE A 58 -10.35 5.13 2.63
C ILE A 58 -10.03 3.86 3.44
N ALA A 59 -10.00 2.72 2.77
CA ALA A 59 -9.63 1.44 3.37
C ALA A 59 -8.11 1.33 3.62
N SER A 60 -7.73 0.49 4.59
CA SER A 60 -6.34 0.35 5.05
C SER A 60 -5.62 -0.85 4.43
N TYR A 61 -4.29 -0.84 4.51
CA TYR A 61 -3.45 -1.99 4.17
C TYR A 61 -3.88 -3.24 4.95
N LYS A 62 -4.12 -3.11 6.26
CA LYS A 62 -4.61 -4.23 7.10
C LYS A 62 -5.95 -4.77 6.66
N HIS A 63 -6.89 -3.90 6.28
CA HIS A 63 -8.18 -4.35 5.72
C HIS A 63 -7.97 -5.15 4.44
N PHE A 64 -7.12 -4.66 3.52
CA PHE A 64 -6.80 -5.37 2.29
C PHE A 64 -6.17 -6.75 2.58
N THR A 65 -5.21 -6.78 3.51
CA THR A 65 -4.53 -8.01 3.95
C THR A 65 -5.51 -9.06 4.47
N CYS A 66 -6.38 -8.69 5.42
CA CYS A 66 -7.26 -9.64 6.09
C CYS A 66 -8.49 -10.04 5.26
N ASN A 67 -9.03 -9.12 4.46
CA ASN A 67 -10.36 -9.27 3.86
C ASN A 67 -10.33 -9.43 2.34
N VAL A 68 -9.27 -8.96 1.66
CA VAL A 68 -9.21 -8.94 0.19
C VAL A 68 -8.25 -10.02 -0.34
N LEU A 69 -7.09 -10.21 0.29
CA LEU A 69 -6.15 -11.26 -0.13
C LEU A 69 -6.77 -12.67 -0.16
N PRO A 70 -7.54 -13.12 0.86
CA PRO A 70 -8.18 -14.45 0.82
C PRO A 70 -9.10 -14.58 -0.39
N ARG A 71 -9.90 -13.54 -0.67
CA ARG A 71 -10.79 -13.52 -1.84
C ARG A 71 -10.03 -13.63 -3.16
N ILE A 72 -8.92 -12.90 -3.32
CA ILE A 72 -8.10 -12.95 -4.54
C ILE A 72 -7.55 -14.37 -4.75
N LYS A 73 -7.09 -15.00 -3.67
CA LYS A 73 -6.59 -16.39 -3.66
C LYS A 73 -7.69 -17.39 -4.03
N ASP A 74 -8.87 -17.26 -3.44
CA ASP A 74 -10.02 -18.14 -3.69
C ASP A 74 -10.54 -18.04 -5.14
N LEU A 75 -10.43 -16.85 -5.75
CA LEU A 75 -10.75 -16.64 -7.16
C LEU A 75 -9.69 -17.21 -8.13
N GLY A 76 -8.58 -17.76 -7.63
CA GLY A 76 -7.55 -18.45 -8.43
C GLY A 76 -6.54 -17.53 -9.12
N TYR A 77 -6.50 -16.25 -8.76
CA TYR A 77 -5.46 -15.31 -9.22
C TYR A 77 -4.11 -15.66 -8.59
N ASN A 78 -3.02 -15.35 -9.28
CA ASN A 78 -1.66 -15.67 -8.83
C ASN A 78 -0.70 -14.47 -8.83
N CYS A 79 -1.23 -13.29 -9.14
CA CYS A 79 -0.50 -12.03 -9.17
C CYS A 79 -1.46 -10.91 -8.81
N ILE A 80 -0.96 -9.91 -8.08
CA ILE A 80 -1.71 -8.70 -7.73
C ILE A 80 -0.97 -7.52 -8.36
N GLN A 81 -1.68 -6.73 -9.16
CA GLN A 81 -1.20 -5.43 -9.61
C GLN A 81 -1.70 -4.38 -8.60
N LEU A 82 -0.79 -3.81 -7.83
CA LEU A 82 -1.12 -2.92 -6.72
C LEU A 82 -0.93 -1.46 -7.14
N MET A 83 -2.04 -0.75 -7.33
CA MET A 83 -2.06 0.64 -7.77
C MET A 83 -1.97 1.63 -6.61
N ALA A 84 -1.60 2.87 -6.93
CA ALA A 84 -1.63 4.01 -6.02
C ALA A 84 -0.84 3.83 -4.71
N ILE A 85 0.26 3.06 -4.76
CA ILE A 85 1.12 2.81 -3.60
C ILE A 85 2.15 3.91 -3.37
N MET A 86 2.73 4.45 -4.44
CA MET A 86 3.59 5.63 -4.34
C MET A 86 2.75 6.83 -3.88
N GLU A 87 3.28 7.63 -2.97
CA GLU A 87 2.53 8.73 -2.37
C GLU A 87 2.15 9.82 -3.39
N HIS A 88 0.89 10.21 -3.34
CA HIS A 88 0.25 11.14 -4.25
C HIS A 88 -0.71 12.05 -3.47
N ALA A 89 -0.46 13.36 -3.44
CA ALA A 89 -1.27 14.28 -2.62
C ALA A 89 -2.75 14.37 -3.07
N TYR A 90 -3.06 14.14 -4.35
CA TYR A 90 -4.42 14.18 -4.87
C TYR A 90 -5.00 12.78 -5.04
N TYR A 91 -5.91 12.39 -4.14
CA TYR A 91 -6.47 11.03 -4.11
C TYR A 91 -7.21 10.64 -5.41
N ALA A 92 -7.96 11.59 -6.00
CA ALA A 92 -8.68 11.36 -7.24
C ALA A 92 -7.77 11.27 -8.49
N SER A 93 -6.45 11.45 -8.35
CA SER A 93 -5.50 11.10 -9.41
C SER A 93 -5.36 9.59 -9.63
N PHE A 94 -5.97 8.76 -8.79
CA PHE A 94 -5.86 7.29 -8.84
C PHE A 94 -4.41 6.80 -8.76
N GLY A 95 -3.56 7.57 -8.08
CA GLY A 95 -2.14 7.28 -7.94
C GLY A 95 -1.25 7.77 -9.09
N TYR A 96 -1.77 8.52 -10.06
CA TYR A 96 -0.98 8.97 -11.21
C TYR A 96 -0.27 10.32 -11.00
N GLN A 97 -0.64 11.10 -9.98
CA GLN A 97 0.05 12.36 -9.63
C GLN A 97 0.95 12.18 -8.41
N ILE A 98 2.12 11.58 -8.63
CA ILE A 98 3.10 11.29 -7.58
C ILE A 98 3.69 12.57 -7.00
N THR A 99 3.85 12.59 -5.69
CA THR A 99 4.46 13.70 -4.94
C THR A 99 5.72 13.30 -4.17
N SER A 100 5.76 12.08 -3.62
CA SER A 100 6.92 11.56 -2.88
C SER A 100 7.23 10.14 -3.36
N PHE A 101 8.22 10.00 -4.24
CA PHE A 101 8.50 8.75 -4.98
C PHE A 101 8.91 7.56 -4.10
N PHE A 102 9.52 7.84 -2.94
CA PHE A 102 10.00 6.81 -2.00
C PHE A 102 9.05 6.56 -0.83
N ALA A 103 7.94 7.31 -0.76
CA ALA A 103 6.97 7.16 0.31
C ALA A 103 5.86 6.21 -0.11
N ALA A 104 5.60 5.21 0.74
CA ALA A 104 4.35 4.45 0.68
C ALA A 104 3.21 5.38 1.11
N SER A 105 2.12 5.41 0.33
CA SER A 105 0.97 6.29 0.56
C SER A 105 0.44 6.11 1.99
N SER A 106 0.47 7.20 2.77
CA SER A 106 0.11 7.19 4.19
C SER A 106 -1.39 7.01 4.43
N ARG A 107 -2.19 7.22 3.38
CA ARG A 107 -3.65 7.08 3.43
C ARG A 107 -4.14 5.71 3.87
N TYR A 108 -3.38 4.67 3.55
CA TYR A 108 -3.78 3.29 3.81
C TYR A 108 -3.14 2.74 5.09
N GLY A 109 -2.18 3.46 5.67
CA GLY A 109 -1.43 3.04 6.84
C GLY A 109 0.07 3.24 6.69
N THR A 110 0.82 2.56 7.53
CA THR A 110 2.28 2.71 7.66
C THR A 110 3.05 1.89 6.62
N PRO A 111 4.33 2.23 6.36
CA PRO A 111 5.23 1.39 5.56
C PRO A 111 5.36 -0.06 6.06
N GLU A 112 5.23 -0.30 7.38
CA GLU A 112 5.30 -1.65 7.94
C GLU A 112 4.05 -2.47 7.60
N GLU A 113 2.88 -1.85 7.56
CA GLU A 113 1.63 -2.52 7.17
C GLU A 113 1.60 -2.86 5.67
N LEU A 114 2.26 -2.06 4.83
CA LEU A 114 2.48 -2.42 3.43
C LEU A 114 3.44 -3.63 3.29
N LYS A 115 4.51 -3.69 4.10
CA LYS A 115 5.40 -4.85 4.12
C LYS A 115 4.65 -6.11 4.54
N GLU A 116 3.80 -6.00 5.55
CA GLU A 116 2.94 -7.10 6.01
C GLU A 116 1.98 -7.56 4.91
N LEU A 117 1.31 -6.64 4.21
CA LEU A 117 0.44 -6.97 3.07
C LEU A 117 1.18 -7.80 2.02
N VAL A 118 2.38 -7.37 1.62
CA VAL A 118 3.20 -8.08 0.62
C VAL A 118 3.64 -9.45 1.15
N ASP A 119 4.05 -9.55 2.41
CA ASP A 119 4.48 -10.81 3.02
C ASP A 119 3.33 -11.81 3.14
N THR A 120 2.14 -11.36 3.54
CA THR A 120 0.93 -12.19 3.59
C THR A 120 0.47 -12.59 2.18
N ALA A 121 0.63 -11.74 1.18
CA ALA A 121 0.35 -12.13 -0.20
C ALA A 121 1.31 -13.22 -0.72
N HIS A 122 2.51 -13.34 -0.15
CA HIS A 122 3.48 -14.39 -0.49
C HIS A 122 3.23 -15.73 0.23
N SER A 123 2.42 -15.77 1.29
CA SER A 123 2.13 -16.98 2.09
C SER A 123 1.13 -17.94 1.43
#